data_AF-A0A2V6AIH6-F1
#
_entry.id   AF-A0A2V6AIH6-F1
#
_cell.length_a   1.000
_cell.length_b   1.000
_cell.length_c   1.000
_cell.angle_alpha   90.00
_cell.angle_beta   90.00
_cell.angle_gamma   90.00
#
_symmetry.space_group_name_H-M   'P 1'
#
loop_
_entity.id
_entity.type
_entity.pdbx_description
1 polymer ?
#
loop_
_entity_poly.entity_id
_entity_poly.type
_entity_poly.pdbx_seq_one_letter_code
_entity_poly.pdbx_strand_id
1 'polypeptide(L)'
;MAAVGVAGNMTMIVLALTQMLGVGTTTLISQAAGKKDRPHAVLVFNQSFMMSILIALALGVCGFLLMNPYCNSLSADAVTAKLAKSYLLWFIPALALQFPPVALGSALRATGIIKPTVGLHVLSVVLNIVLAPLLIFGIGPWPRLGVTGAALATFISILIADVLIVIYFGKKYHYLRFRFPLFCPQTKVWSKMFGIGVPAGAEFVLLFVYIMIVYAIIRGFGSAAQAGFGVGARVMQALFLPVVALAFGGRRADRVRRSVYSGIGIASAMMLILASIVWLTPAALIRFFSRDARVIAFGSDYLKIVSLNFVAAGIVFTTSSVFQGIGNTWPPLFSSMTRLVLFALPAILVARTSGFEIRHVWYLSGRIPSSSDVH
;
A
#
# COMPACT_ATOMS: atom_id res chain seq x y z
N MET A 1 8.23 18.71 11.42
CA MET A 1 8.83 17.63 10.62
C MET A 1 9.00 16.33 11.42
N ALA A 2 9.44 16.37 12.69
CA ALA A 2 9.51 15.18 13.56
C ALA A 2 8.18 14.39 13.65
N ALA A 3 7.04 15.07 13.82
CA ALA A 3 5.71 14.43 13.86
C ALA A 3 5.31 13.68 12.57
N VAL A 4 5.79 14.13 11.41
CA VAL A 4 5.49 13.51 10.10
C VAL A 4 6.31 12.22 9.89
N GLY A 5 7.57 12.21 10.36
CA GLY A 5 8.40 11.00 10.35
C GLY A 5 7.83 9.90 11.25
N VAL A 6 7.28 10.27 12.41
CA VAL A 6 6.56 9.34 13.31
C VAL A 6 5.31 8.75 12.66
N ALA A 7 4.48 9.61 12.08
CA ALA A 7 3.28 9.19 11.37
C ALA A 7 3.63 8.21 10.24
N GLY A 8 4.75 8.43 9.55
CA GLY A 8 5.25 7.53 8.50
C GLY A 8 5.50 6.11 8.99
N ASN A 9 6.20 5.93 10.12
CA ASN A 9 6.50 4.60 10.68
C ASN A 9 5.24 3.86 11.12
N MET A 10 4.31 4.56 11.78
CA MET A 10 3.03 3.95 12.18
C MET A 10 2.17 3.58 10.97
N THR A 11 2.16 4.44 9.94
CA THR A 11 1.46 4.19 8.68
C THR A 11 2.00 2.93 7.99
N MET A 12 3.32 2.73 8.01
CA MET A 12 3.95 1.54 7.46
C MET A 12 3.44 0.24 8.12
N ILE A 13 3.38 0.21 9.46
CA ILE A 13 2.85 -0.95 10.21
C ILE A 13 1.38 -1.19 9.85
N VAL A 14 0.57 -0.13 9.82
CA VAL A 14 -0.84 -0.21 9.45
C VAL A 14 -1.01 -0.72 8.03
N LEU A 15 -0.17 -0.28 7.08
CA LEU A 15 -0.22 -0.74 5.69
C LEU A 15 0.07 -2.24 5.58
N ALA A 16 1.07 -2.74 6.31
CA ALA A 16 1.39 -4.17 6.34
C ALA A 16 0.26 -5.01 6.97
N LEU A 17 -0.32 -4.55 8.08
CA LEU A 17 -1.42 -5.25 8.76
C LEU A 17 -2.73 -5.20 7.97
N THR A 18 -3.04 -4.08 7.33
CA THR A 18 -4.21 -3.96 6.45
C THR A 18 -4.04 -4.82 5.21
N GLN A 19 -2.83 -4.94 4.65
CA GLN A 19 -2.56 -5.89 3.58
C GLN A 19 -2.76 -7.34 4.04
N MET A 20 -2.22 -7.69 5.22
CA MET A 20 -2.38 -9.01 5.82
C MET A 20 -3.87 -9.40 5.92
N LEU A 21 -4.67 -8.51 6.51
CA LEU A 21 -6.11 -8.68 6.65
C LEU A 21 -6.81 -8.73 5.30
N GLY A 22 -6.46 -7.83 4.38
CA GLY A 22 -7.13 -7.67 3.10
C GLY A 22 -6.94 -8.88 2.19
N VAL A 23 -5.70 -9.35 2.02
CA VAL A 23 -5.40 -10.53 1.18
C VAL A 23 -6.01 -11.79 1.79
N GLY A 24 -5.88 -12.00 3.10
CA GLY A 24 -6.50 -13.15 3.78
C GLY A 24 -8.03 -13.18 3.61
N THR A 25 -8.68 -12.02 3.78
CA THR A 25 -10.13 -11.87 3.62
C THR A 25 -10.58 -12.09 2.19
N THR A 26 -9.94 -11.41 1.22
CA THR A 26 -10.33 -11.53 -0.19
C THR A 26 -10.15 -12.95 -0.71
N THR A 27 -9.10 -13.64 -0.30
CA THR A 27 -8.79 -15.00 -0.74
C THR A 27 -9.80 -16.02 -0.23
N LEU A 28 -10.05 -16.07 1.08
CA LEU A 28 -10.96 -17.06 1.64
C LEU A 28 -12.42 -16.84 1.21
N ILE A 29 -12.86 -15.58 1.12
CA ILE A 29 -14.21 -15.26 0.66
C ILE A 29 -14.35 -15.56 -0.84
N SER A 30 -13.34 -15.28 -1.66
CA SER A 30 -13.41 -15.55 -3.11
C SER A 30 -13.43 -17.06 -3.39
N GLN A 31 -12.68 -17.86 -2.62
CA GLN A 31 -12.73 -19.32 -2.69
C GLN A 31 -14.09 -19.87 -2.26
N ALA A 32 -14.66 -19.38 -1.16
CA ALA A 32 -15.99 -19.79 -0.70
C ALA A 32 -17.07 -19.40 -1.72
N ALA A 33 -17.01 -18.19 -2.26
CA ALA A 33 -17.92 -17.71 -3.30
C ALA A 33 -17.79 -18.52 -4.61
N GLY A 34 -16.57 -18.84 -5.04
CA GLY A 34 -16.30 -19.67 -6.20
C GLY A 34 -16.81 -21.10 -6.06
N LYS A 35 -16.76 -21.67 -4.85
CA LYS A 35 -17.37 -22.96 -4.49
C LYS A 35 -18.89 -22.89 -4.30
N LYS A 36 -19.49 -21.71 -4.43
CA LYS A 36 -20.91 -21.43 -4.13
C LYS A 36 -21.30 -21.76 -2.68
N ASP A 37 -20.33 -21.82 -1.76
CA ASP A 37 -20.53 -22.07 -0.33
C ASP A 37 -20.79 -20.73 0.39
N ARG A 38 -22.04 -20.27 0.27
CA ARG A 38 -22.48 -19.01 0.90
C ARG A 38 -22.39 -19.06 2.44
N PRO A 39 -22.78 -20.13 3.15
CA PRO A 39 -22.61 -20.20 4.60
C PRO A 39 -21.16 -19.99 5.04
N HIS A 40 -20.20 -20.64 4.38
CA HIS A 40 -18.79 -20.45 4.69
C HIS A 40 -18.30 -19.04 4.34
N ALA A 41 -18.74 -18.47 3.21
CA ALA A 41 -18.42 -17.08 2.86
C ALA A 41 -18.90 -16.08 3.92
N VAL A 42 -20.11 -16.28 4.46
CA VAL A 42 -20.67 -15.46 5.54
C VAL A 42 -19.87 -15.64 6.83
N LEU A 43 -19.46 -16.86 7.17
CA LEU A 43 -18.59 -17.12 8.33
C LEU A 43 -17.27 -16.35 8.21
N VAL A 44 -16.55 -16.52 7.10
CA VAL A 44 -15.27 -15.83 6.85
C VAL A 44 -15.45 -14.31 6.89
N PHE A 45 -16.53 -13.78 6.30
CA PHE A 45 -16.86 -12.36 6.37
C PHE A 45 -16.98 -11.85 7.82
N ASN A 46 -17.78 -12.52 8.66
CA ASN A 46 -17.96 -12.09 10.05
C ASN A 46 -16.66 -12.24 10.86
N GLN A 47 -15.88 -13.30 10.63
CA GLN A 47 -14.58 -13.50 11.27
C GLN A 47 -13.57 -12.43 10.85
N SER A 48 -13.56 -12.03 9.56
CA SER A 48 -12.68 -10.97 9.07
C SER A 48 -13.03 -9.59 9.64
N PHE A 49 -14.32 -9.29 9.79
CA PHE A 49 -14.77 -8.06 10.41
C PHE A 49 -14.43 -8.03 11.91
N MET A 50 -14.68 -9.11 12.65
CA MET A 50 -14.27 -9.22 14.05
C MET A 50 -12.75 -9.06 14.21
N MET A 51 -11.97 -9.75 13.38
CA MET A 51 -10.51 -9.64 13.38
C MET A 51 -10.05 -8.21 13.08
N SER A 52 -10.73 -7.50 12.18
CA SER A 52 -10.43 -6.09 11.89
C SER A 52 -10.64 -5.18 13.10
N ILE A 53 -11.72 -5.40 13.86
CA ILE A 53 -12.01 -4.64 15.09
C ILE A 53 -10.98 -4.95 16.17
N LEU A 54 -10.59 -6.21 16.32
CA LEU A 54 -9.59 -6.61 17.32
C LEU A 54 -8.20 -6.04 16.99
N ILE A 55 -7.79 -6.05 15.72
CA ILE A 55 -6.54 -5.43 15.29
C ILE A 55 -6.61 -3.90 15.48
N ALA A 56 -7.73 -3.27 15.14
CA ALA A 56 -7.95 -1.84 15.37
C ALA A 56 -7.85 -1.48 16.85
N LEU A 57 -8.49 -2.27 17.73
CA LEU A 57 -8.47 -2.05 19.17
C LEU A 57 -7.06 -2.28 19.74
N ALA A 58 -6.40 -3.37 19.35
CA ALA A 58 -5.04 -3.65 19.78
C ALA A 58 -4.07 -2.53 19.35
N LEU A 59 -4.16 -2.08 18.10
CA LEU A 59 -3.33 -0.98 17.59
C LEU A 59 -3.68 0.35 18.25
N GLY A 60 -4.95 0.60 18.55
CA GLY A 60 -5.39 1.77 19.31
C GLY A 60 -4.79 1.78 20.71
N VAL A 61 -4.96 0.69 21.46
CA VAL A 61 -4.43 0.54 22.83
C VAL A 61 -2.91 0.63 22.84
N CYS A 62 -2.22 -0.15 22.00
CA CYS A 62 -0.76 -0.09 21.90
C CYS A 62 -0.28 1.31 21.48
N GLY A 63 -0.98 1.95 20.54
CA GLY A 63 -0.68 3.31 20.09
C GLY A 63 -0.77 4.32 21.23
N PHE A 64 -1.85 4.29 22.03
CA PHE A 64 -2.03 5.20 23.16
C PHE A 64 -1.01 4.94 24.29
N LEU A 65 -0.71 3.68 24.60
CA LEU A 65 0.29 3.31 25.61
C LEU A 65 1.70 3.76 25.21
N LEU A 66 2.06 3.60 23.94
CA LEU A 66 3.38 3.95 23.42
C LEU A 66 3.51 5.44 23.08
N MET A 67 2.41 6.18 22.93
CA MET A 67 2.40 7.59 22.54
C MET A 67 3.30 8.46 23.43
N ASN A 68 3.20 8.30 24.76
CA ASN A 68 3.94 9.10 25.73
C ASN A 68 5.46 8.87 25.69
N PRO A 69 5.97 7.64 25.86
CA PRO A 69 7.41 7.39 25.80
C PRO A 69 7.97 7.74 24.41
N TYR A 70 7.23 7.47 23.35
CA TYR A 70 7.67 7.71 21.99
C TYR A 70 7.78 9.21 21.66
N CYS A 71 6.78 10.03 22.04
CA CYS A 71 6.86 11.49 21.86
C CYS A 71 7.99 12.13 22.67
N ASN A 72 8.22 11.65 23.90
CA ASN A 72 9.26 12.20 24.77
C ASN A 72 10.67 11.83 24.25
N SER A 73 10.85 10.64 23.67
CA SER A 73 12.15 10.21 23.13
C SER A 73 12.58 10.95 21.86
N LEU A 74 11.62 11.48 21.09
CA LEU A 74 11.87 12.06 19.77
C LEU A 74 11.81 13.59 19.73
N SER A 75 11.22 14.22 20.75
CA SER A 75 11.04 15.67 20.77
C SER A 75 12.26 16.35 21.40
N ALA A 76 12.81 17.35 20.72
CA ALA A 76 13.94 18.14 21.23
C ALA A 76 13.56 19.02 22.44
N ASP A 77 12.28 19.35 22.57
CA ASP A 77 11.74 20.25 23.58
C ASP A 77 10.30 19.89 23.98
N ALA A 78 9.88 20.35 25.16
CA ALA A 78 8.56 20.05 25.73
C ALA A 78 7.38 20.62 24.91
N VAL A 79 7.59 21.70 24.16
CA VAL A 79 6.54 22.32 23.33
C VAL A 79 6.29 21.46 22.10
N THR A 80 7.34 21.00 21.41
CA THR A 80 7.22 20.04 20.30
C THR A 80 6.60 18.71 20.75
N ALA A 81 6.95 18.23 21.95
CA ALA A 81 6.37 17.02 22.52
C ALA A 81 4.85 17.16 22.74
N LYS A 82 4.38 18.32 23.23
CA LYS A 82 2.95 18.59 23.43
C LYS A 82 2.19 18.64 22.10
N LEU A 83 2.76 19.29 21.08
CA LEU A 83 2.19 19.34 19.73
C LEU A 83 2.11 17.95 19.08
N ALA A 84 3.17 17.14 19.20
CA ALA A 84 3.19 15.77 18.69
C ALA A 84 2.13 14.89 19.37
N LYS A 85 1.96 15.00 20.69
CA LYS A 85 0.93 14.28 21.45
C LYS A 85 -0.48 14.66 21.00
N SER A 86 -0.77 15.96 20.86
CA SER A 86 -2.09 16.43 20.40
C SER A 86 -2.45 15.91 19.01
N TYR A 87 -1.46 15.79 18.11
CA TYR A 87 -1.65 15.19 16.79
C TYR A 87 -1.89 13.68 16.87
N LEU A 88 -1.04 12.96 17.59
CA LEU A 88 -1.12 11.50 17.75
C LEU A 88 -2.44 11.05 18.39
N LEU A 89 -2.99 11.86 19.30
CA LEU A 89 -4.26 11.58 19.97
C LEU A 89 -5.41 11.34 18.99
N TRP A 90 -5.45 12.09 17.87
CA TRP A 90 -6.45 11.91 16.82
C TRP A 90 -5.99 11.02 15.67
N PHE A 91 -4.68 10.97 15.44
CA PHE A 91 -4.11 10.17 14.36
C PHE A 91 -4.17 8.67 14.65
N ILE A 92 -3.94 8.23 15.90
CA ILE A 92 -3.99 6.82 16.29
C ILE A 92 -5.39 6.22 16.07
N PRO A 93 -6.49 6.84 16.52
CA PRO A 93 -7.85 6.40 16.18
C PRO A 93 -8.13 6.39 14.68
N ALA A 94 -7.64 7.39 13.93
CA ALA A 94 -7.82 7.43 12.48
C ALA A 94 -7.13 6.26 11.78
N LEU A 95 -5.93 5.89 12.24
CA LEU A 95 -5.21 4.70 11.77
C LEU A 95 -5.95 3.40 12.11
N ALA A 96 -6.46 3.28 13.34
CA ALA A 96 -7.24 2.12 13.78
C ALA A 96 -8.54 1.96 12.97
N LEU A 97 -9.19 3.05 12.60
CA LEU A 97 -10.40 3.01 11.76
C LEU A 97 -10.16 2.54 10.32
N GLN A 98 -8.91 2.34 9.87
CA GLN A 98 -8.65 1.82 8.53
C GLN A 98 -8.89 0.30 8.40
N PHE A 99 -8.90 -0.45 9.50
CA PHE A 99 -9.05 -1.91 9.44
C PHE A 99 -10.45 -2.38 9.00
N PRO A 100 -11.57 -1.87 9.57
CA PRO A 100 -12.91 -2.26 9.15
C PRO A 100 -13.22 -2.01 7.66
N PRO A 101 -12.95 -0.83 7.06
CA PRO A 101 -13.23 -0.61 5.65
C PRO A 101 -12.33 -1.45 4.74
N VAL A 102 -11.13 -1.82 5.20
CA VAL A 102 -10.28 -2.79 4.50
C VAL A 102 -10.91 -4.18 4.51
N ALA A 103 -11.42 -4.68 5.64
CA ALA A 103 -12.09 -5.98 5.69
C ALA A 103 -13.36 -6.00 4.81
N LEU A 104 -14.23 -5.00 4.97
CA LEU A 104 -15.48 -4.88 4.23
C LEU A 104 -15.25 -4.66 2.72
N GLY A 105 -14.28 -3.80 2.36
CA GLY A 105 -13.86 -3.60 0.98
C GLY A 105 -13.26 -4.86 0.37
N SER A 106 -12.46 -5.60 1.12
CA SER A 106 -11.87 -6.88 0.69
C SER A 106 -12.94 -7.94 0.45
N ALA A 107 -13.98 -7.97 1.26
CA ALA A 107 -15.13 -8.85 1.10
C ALA A 107 -15.96 -8.50 -0.15
N LEU A 108 -16.24 -7.22 -0.40
CA LEU A 108 -16.91 -6.80 -1.64
C LEU A 108 -16.08 -7.16 -2.88
N ARG A 109 -14.77 -6.87 -2.85
CA ARG A 109 -13.85 -7.26 -3.93
C ARG A 109 -13.82 -8.78 -4.17
N ALA A 110 -13.85 -9.58 -3.11
CA ALA A 110 -13.88 -11.05 -3.21
C ALA A 110 -15.11 -11.57 -3.95
N THR A 111 -16.24 -10.87 -3.84
CA THR A 111 -17.49 -11.18 -4.55
C THR A 111 -17.59 -10.51 -5.92
N GLY A 112 -16.53 -9.82 -6.35
CA GLY A 112 -16.45 -9.14 -7.65
C GLY A 112 -17.19 -7.80 -7.71
N ILE A 113 -17.47 -7.16 -6.57
CA ILE A 113 -18.16 -5.87 -6.50
C ILE A 113 -17.17 -4.82 -5.99
N ILE A 114 -16.82 -3.86 -6.84
CA ILE A 114 -15.76 -2.87 -6.52
C ILE A 114 -16.34 -1.45 -6.34
N LYS A 115 -17.44 -1.14 -7.04
CA LYS A 115 -18.02 0.22 -7.08
C LYS A 115 -18.35 0.83 -5.71
N PRO A 116 -19.02 0.13 -4.77
CA PRO A 116 -19.36 0.71 -3.47
C PRO A 116 -18.11 1.04 -2.64
N THR A 117 -17.11 0.16 -2.64
CA THR A 117 -15.84 0.39 -1.93
C THR A 117 -15.12 1.62 -2.48
N VAL A 118 -14.99 1.73 -3.80
CA VAL A 118 -14.33 2.88 -4.43
C VAL A 118 -15.12 4.16 -4.18
N GLY A 119 -16.45 4.14 -4.33
CA GLY A 119 -17.29 5.31 -4.11
C GLY A 119 -17.20 5.85 -2.68
N LEU A 120 -17.17 4.97 -1.67
CA LEU A 120 -17.02 5.38 -0.27
C LEU A 120 -15.60 5.88 0.05
N HIS A 121 -14.58 5.33 -0.60
CA HIS A 121 -13.22 5.82 -0.45
C HIS A 121 -13.06 7.22 -1.07
N VAL A 122 -13.62 7.44 -2.27
CA VAL A 122 -13.68 8.76 -2.90
C VAL A 122 -14.45 9.75 -2.03
N LEU A 123 -15.60 9.35 -1.46
CA LEU A 123 -16.35 10.18 -0.52
C LEU A 123 -15.49 10.57 0.69
N SER A 124 -14.75 9.63 1.26
CA SER A 124 -13.84 9.89 2.38
C SER A 124 -12.77 10.94 2.01
N VAL A 125 -12.16 10.81 0.83
CA VAL A 125 -11.18 11.78 0.33
C VAL A 125 -11.81 13.16 0.11
N VAL A 126 -12.99 13.23 -0.50
CA VAL A 126 -13.72 14.49 -0.72
C VAL A 126 -14.07 15.16 0.61
N LEU A 127 -14.59 14.39 1.57
CA LEU A 127 -14.85 14.89 2.92
C LEU A 127 -13.57 15.42 3.56
N ASN A 128 -12.44 14.72 3.41
CA ASN A 128 -11.17 15.16 3.98
C ASN A 128 -10.69 16.47 3.35
N ILE A 129 -10.79 16.62 2.02
CA ILE A 129 -10.41 17.83 1.29
C ILE A 129 -11.24 19.03 1.75
N VAL A 130 -12.50 18.83 2.13
CA VAL A 130 -13.39 19.90 2.63
C VAL A 130 -13.14 20.18 4.12
N LEU A 131 -13.07 19.13 4.95
CA LEU A 131 -12.94 19.27 6.41
C LEU A 131 -11.55 19.76 6.84
N ALA A 132 -10.48 19.35 6.14
CA ALA A 132 -9.12 19.66 6.55
C ALA A 132 -8.85 21.19 6.55
N PRO A 133 -9.11 21.96 5.47
CA PRO A 133 -8.94 23.41 5.51
C PRO A 133 -9.80 24.09 6.58
N LEU A 134 -11.05 23.65 6.77
CA LEU A 134 -11.96 24.21 7.78
C LEU A 134 -11.40 24.06 9.20
N LEU A 135 -10.92 22.86 9.55
CA LEU A 135 -10.38 22.53 10.87
C LEU A 135 -8.95 23.04 11.10
N ILE A 136 -8.14 23.13 10.04
CA ILE A 136 -6.77 23.65 10.11
C ILE A 136 -6.81 25.17 10.33
N PHE A 137 -7.55 25.90 9.49
CA PHE A 137 -7.57 27.37 9.49
C PHE A 137 -8.64 27.97 10.40
N GLY A 138 -9.53 27.14 10.96
CA GLY A 138 -10.62 27.57 11.84
C GLY A 138 -11.58 28.54 11.14
N ILE A 139 -12.05 28.16 9.95
CA ILE A 139 -12.96 28.98 9.15
C ILE A 139 -14.40 28.67 9.57
N GLY A 140 -15.18 29.70 9.93
CA GLY A 140 -16.57 29.57 10.40
C GLY A 140 -16.66 29.33 11.92
N PRO A 141 -17.55 28.45 12.42
CA PRO A 141 -17.73 28.19 13.85
C PRO A 141 -16.63 27.33 14.49
N TRP A 142 -15.58 26.97 13.74
CA TRP A 142 -14.59 25.97 14.13
C TRP A 142 -13.33 26.61 14.70
N PRO A 143 -12.75 26.07 15.79
CA PRO A 143 -11.50 26.56 16.35
C PRO A 143 -10.31 26.28 15.41
N ARG A 144 -9.27 27.13 15.47
CA ARG A 144 -8.00 26.92 14.77
C ARG A 144 -7.22 25.78 15.44
N LEU A 145 -7.35 24.56 14.91
CA LEU A 145 -6.71 23.36 15.46
C LEU A 145 -5.37 23.01 14.78
N GLY A 146 -5.01 23.69 13.69
CA GLY A 146 -3.74 23.47 12.98
C GLY A 146 -3.54 22.00 12.61
N VAL A 147 -2.41 21.43 13.01
CA VAL A 147 -2.02 20.03 12.69
C VAL A 147 -3.00 19.01 13.31
N THR A 148 -3.55 19.31 14.49
CA THR A 148 -4.59 18.49 15.13
C THR A 148 -5.88 18.47 14.30
N GLY A 149 -6.21 19.59 13.66
CA GLY A 149 -7.36 19.72 12.77
C GLY A 149 -7.26 18.79 11.55
N ALA A 150 -6.05 18.61 11.01
CA ALA A 150 -5.82 17.68 9.90
C ALA A 150 -6.05 16.20 10.31
N ALA A 151 -5.60 15.81 11.50
CA ALA A 151 -5.84 14.46 12.02
C ALA A 151 -7.33 14.22 12.31
N LEU A 152 -8.02 15.20 12.90
CA LEU A 152 -9.46 15.13 13.17
C LEU A 152 -10.29 15.04 11.88
N ALA A 153 -9.95 15.85 10.87
CA ALA A 153 -10.59 15.78 9.55
C ALA A 153 -10.47 14.38 8.94
N THR A 154 -9.31 13.75 9.09
CA THR A 154 -9.04 12.38 8.63
C THR A 154 -9.86 11.36 9.39
N PHE A 155 -9.89 11.45 10.72
CA PHE A 155 -10.70 10.58 11.57
C PHE A 155 -12.18 10.64 11.17
N ILE A 156 -12.76 11.83 11.08
CA ILE A 156 -14.19 12.03 10.75
C ILE A 156 -14.49 11.49 9.35
N SER A 157 -13.62 11.78 8.37
CA SER A 157 -13.82 11.35 6.98
C SER A 157 -13.79 9.83 6.83
N ILE A 158 -12.91 9.14 7.56
CA ILE A 158 -12.84 7.67 7.57
C ILE A 158 -14.04 7.11 8.32
N LEU A 159 -14.41 7.68 9.48
CA LEU A 159 -15.54 7.25 10.29
C LEU A 159 -16.86 7.30 9.50
N ILE A 160 -17.11 8.39 8.77
CA ILE A 160 -18.31 8.52 7.92
C ILE A 160 -18.32 7.43 6.84
N ALA A 161 -17.19 7.21 6.16
CA ALA A 161 -17.09 6.16 5.15
C ALA A 161 -17.31 4.76 5.74
N ASP A 162 -16.83 4.53 6.97
CA ASP A 162 -16.95 3.25 7.67
C ASP A 162 -18.42 2.97 8.08
N VAL A 163 -19.09 3.97 8.65
CA VAL A 163 -20.53 3.88 8.98
C VAL A 163 -21.35 3.60 7.71
N LEU A 164 -21.05 4.28 6.61
CA LEU A 164 -21.77 4.09 5.35
C LEU A 164 -21.54 2.71 4.73
N ILE A 165 -20.33 2.15 4.80
CA ILE A 165 -20.08 0.79 4.30
C ILE A 165 -20.80 -0.26 5.15
N VAL A 166 -20.85 -0.08 6.48
CA VAL A 166 -21.61 -0.97 7.38
C VAL A 166 -23.11 -0.91 7.06
N ILE A 167 -23.66 0.29 6.85
CA ILE A 167 -25.07 0.47 6.45
C ILE A 167 -25.33 -0.19 5.08
N TYR A 168 -24.40 -0.08 4.13
CA TYR A 168 -24.51 -0.71 2.81
C TYR A 168 -24.64 -2.24 2.92
N PHE A 169 -23.83 -2.87 3.76
CA PHE A 169 -23.91 -4.31 4.05
C PHE A 169 -25.19 -4.70 4.82
N GLY A 170 -25.71 -3.82 5.67
CA GLY A 170 -26.96 -4.06 6.40
C GLY A 170 -28.22 -3.95 5.54
N LYS A 171 -28.27 -2.99 4.60
CA LYS A 171 -29.49 -2.65 3.85
C LYS A 171 -29.50 -3.10 2.39
N LYS A 172 -28.38 -2.99 1.68
CA LYS A 172 -28.35 -3.18 0.21
C LYS A 172 -27.71 -4.50 -0.20
N TYR A 173 -26.65 -4.93 0.47
CA TYR A 173 -25.92 -6.13 0.07
C TYR A 173 -26.42 -7.39 0.77
N HIS A 174 -27.03 -8.31 0.01
CA HIS A 174 -27.71 -9.48 0.59
C HIS A 174 -26.85 -10.75 0.63
N TYR A 175 -25.77 -10.83 -0.18
CA TYR A 175 -24.97 -12.04 -0.31
C TYR A 175 -24.18 -12.34 0.96
N LEU A 176 -23.49 -11.33 1.52
CA LEU A 176 -22.84 -11.36 2.83
C LEU A 176 -23.68 -10.58 3.83
N ARG A 177 -23.83 -11.11 5.05
CA ARG A 177 -24.62 -10.48 6.12
C ARG A 177 -23.88 -10.55 7.44
N PHE A 178 -24.04 -9.51 8.26
CA PHE A 178 -23.62 -9.55 9.65
C PHE A 178 -24.49 -10.55 10.42
N ARG A 179 -23.85 -11.47 11.13
CA ARG A 179 -24.49 -12.43 12.03
C ARG A 179 -23.71 -12.44 13.34
N PHE A 180 -24.25 -11.77 14.36
CA PHE A 180 -23.64 -11.69 15.68
C PHE A 180 -23.23 -13.05 16.29
N PRO A 181 -23.96 -14.17 16.09
CA PRO A 181 -23.49 -15.47 16.59
C PRO A 181 -22.17 -15.94 15.95
N LEU A 182 -21.86 -15.49 14.73
CA LEU A 182 -20.62 -15.82 14.01
C LEU A 182 -19.45 -14.91 14.38
N PHE A 183 -19.61 -14.04 15.39
CA PHE A 183 -18.55 -13.17 15.90
C PHE A 183 -17.63 -13.90 16.88
N CYS A 184 -18.04 -15.05 17.41
CA CYS A 184 -17.19 -15.87 18.29
C CYS A 184 -15.94 -16.34 17.51
N PRO A 185 -14.72 -16.05 17.99
CA PRO A 185 -13.49 -16.39 17.27
C PRO A 185 -13.39 -17.88 16.95
N GLN A 186 -13.23 -18.20 15.67
CA GLN A 186 -12.95 -19.57 15.24
C GLN A 186 -11.47 -19.70 14.86
N THR A 187 -10.71 -20.36 15.73
CA THR A 187 -9.25 -20.55 15.60
C THR A 187 -8.85 -21.13 14.23
N LYS A 188 -9.63 -22.06 13.69
CA LYS A 188 -9.38 -22.65 12.36
C LYS A 188 -9.48 -21.63 11.22
N VAL A 189 -10.46 -20.73 11.26
CA VAL A 189 -10.64 -19.70 10.23
C VAL A 189 -9.53 -18.66 10.34
N TRP A 190 -9.22 -18.24 11.57
CA TRP A 190 -8.17 -17.26 11.83
C TRP A 190 -6.79 -17.78 11.45
N SER A 191 -6.46 -19.03 11.79
CA SER A 191 -5.19 -19.65 11.40
C SER A 191 -5.01 -19.67 9.88
N LYS A 192 -6.07 -19.95 9.12
CA LYS A 192 -6.03 -19.84 7.64
C LYS A 192 -5.88 -18.40 7.16
N MET A 193 -6.59 -17.45 7.77
CA MET A 193 -6.47 -16.03 7.44
C MET A 193 -5.05 -15.51 7.67
N PHE A 194 -4.45 -15.83 8.82
CA PHE A 194 -3.06 -15.50 9.13
C PHE A 194 -2.08 -16.22 8.22
N GLY A 195 -2.28 -17.52 7.94
CA GLY A 195 -1.41 -18.29 7.05
C GLY A 195 -1.32 -17.71 5.63
N ILE A 196 -2.41 -17.11 5.14
CA ILE A 196 -2.46 -16.43 3.84
C ILE A 196 -1.98 -14.98 3.98
N GLY A 197 -2.44 -14.26 5.00
CA GLY A 197 -2.21 -12.84 5.18
C GLY A 197 -0.78 -12.49 5.61
N VAL A 198 -0.17 -13.26 6.52
CA VAL A 198 1.15 -12.96 7.10
C VAL A 198 2.22 -12.88 6.00
N PRO A 199 2.32 -13.84 5.06
CA PRO A 199 3.28 -13.71 3.96
C PRO A 199 3.02 -12.48 3.07
N ALA A 200 1.75 -12.11 2.84
CA ALA A 200 1.42 -10.92 2.06
C ALA A 200 1.76 -9.60 2.79
N GLY A 201 1.57 -9.55 4.12
CA GLY A 201 2.02 -8.43 4.94
C GLY A 201 3.54 -8.32 4.99
N ALA A 202 4.24 -9.46 5.11
CA ALA A 202 5.70 -9.52 5.07
C ALA A 202 6.26 -9.04 3.73
N GLU A 203 5.60 -9.37 2.61
CA GLU A 203 5.96 -8.85 1.29
C GLU A 203 5.94 -7.30 1.25
N PHE A 204 4.96 -6.67 1.89
CA PHE A 204 4.92 -5.21 2.02
C PHE A 204 6.04 -4.67 2.91
N VAL A 205 6.36 -5.34 4.02
CA VAL A 205 7.52 -4.96 4.86
C VAL A 205 8.82 -5.01 4.05
N LEU A 206 9.01 -6.04 3.22
CA LEU A 206 10.17 -6.14 2.33
C LEU A 206 10.26 -4.99 1.33
N LEU A 207 9.12 -4.51 0.82
CA LEU A 207 9.09 -3.33 -0.06
C LEU A 207 9.62 -2.08 0.67
N PHE A 208 9.28 -1.89 1.94
CA PHE A 208 9.82 -0.78 2.73
C PHE A 208 11.31 -0.93 3.01
N VAL A 209 11.76 -2.15 3.35
CA VAL A 209 13.20 -2.45 3.53
C VAL A 209 13.96 -2.17 2.24
N TYR A 210 13.41 -2.56 1.09
CA TYR A 210 13.97 -2.24 -0.23
C TYR A 210 14.14 -0.72 -0.42
N ILE A 211 13.07 0.05 -0.19
CA ILE A 211 13.11 1.51 -0.32
C ILE A 211 14.16 2.12 0.63
N MET A 212 14.23 1.64 1.87
CA MET A 212 15.20 2.12 2.86
C MET A 212 16.65 1.88 2.43
N ILE A 213 16.97 0.69 1.90
CA ILE A 213 18.30 0.36 1.38
C ILE A 213 18.65 1.27 0.20
N VAL A 214 17.74 1.46 -0.74
CA VAL A 214 17.96 2.34 -1.90
C VAL A 214 18.22 3.78 -1.46
N TYR A 215 17.43 4.31 -0.52
CA TYR A 215 17.66 5.65 0.03
C TYR A 215 18.99 5.78 0.77
N ALA A 216 19.41 4.75 1.50
CA ALA A 216 20.70 4.74 2.21
C ALA A 216 21.88 4.79 1.23
N ILE A 217 21.81 4.04 0.13
CA ILE A 217 22.85 4.03 -0.92
C ILE A 217 22.90 5.39 -1.64
N ILE A 218 21.74 5.94 -2.01
CA ILE A 218 21.67 7.19 -2.77
C ILE A 218 22.01 8.42 -1.91
N ARG A 219 21.96 8.31 -0.58
CA ARG A 219 22.30 9.41 0.35
C ARG A 219 23.68 10.02 0.06
N GLY A 220 24.66 9.21 -0.36
CA GLY A 220 26.01 9.69 -0.71
C GLY A 220 26.09 10.57 -1.96
N PHE A 221 25.07 10.55 -2.83
CA PHE A 221 25.05 11.29 -4.11
C PHE A 221 24.38 12.67 -4.03
N GLY A 222 23.97 13.08 -2.83
CA GLY A 222 23.38 14.39 -2.58
C GLY A 222 21.86 14.46 -2.72
N SER A 223 21.31 15.61 -2.33
CA SER A 223 19.85 15.82 -2.21
C SER A 223 19.09 15.73 -3.53
N ALA A 224 19.71 16.14 -4.65
CA ALA A 224 19.10 16.08 -5.98
C ALA A 224 18.82 14.63 -6.43
N ALA A 225 19.71 13.69 -6.09
CA ALA A 225 19.55 12.28 -6.41
C ALA A 225 18.41 11.63 -5.60
N GLN A 226 18.32 11.94 -4.30
CA GLN A 226 17.23 11.48 -3.44
C GLN A 226 15.87 12.04 -3.89
N ALA A 227 15.83 13.32 -4.29
CA ALA A 227 14.65 13.95 -4.84
C ALA A 227 14.25 13.31 -6.19
N GLY A 228 15.22 13.04 -7.06
CA GLY A 228 15.01 12.37 -8.35
C GLY A 228 14.40 10.97 -8.18
N PHE A 229 14.94 10.16 -7.28
CA PHE A 229 14.37 8.86 -6.94
C PHE A 229 12.96 8.96 -6.36
N GLY A 230 12.74 9.88 -5.41
CA GLY A 230 11.43 10.07 -4.79
C GLY A 230 10.34 10.47 -5.79
N VAL A 231 10.66 11.37 -6.72
CA VAL A 231 9.75 11.73 -7.82
C VAL A 231 9.53 10.56 -8.76
N GLY A 232 10.60 9.88 -9.19
CA GLY A 232 10.51 8.71 -10.05
C GLY A 232 9.67 7.58 -9.45
N ALA A 233 9.82 7.31 -8.15
CA ALA A 233 9.01 6.31 -7.44
C ALA A 233 7.53 6.66 -7.42
N ARG A 234 7.16 7.94 -7.27
CA ARG A 234 5.77 8.40 -7.36
C ARG A 234 5.20 8.25 -8.77
N VAL A 235 5.99 8.60 -9.79
CA VAL A 235 5.61 8.38 -11.20
C VAL A 235 5.35 6.90 -11.44
N MET A 236 6.23 6.02 -10.99
CA MET A 236 5.99 4.57 -11.08
C MET A 236 4.70 4.16 -10.38
N GLN A 237 4.49 4.54 -9.11
CA GLN A 237 3.27 4.20 -8.39
C GLN A 237 2.00 4.60 -9.17
N ALA A 238 2.00 5.77 -9.79
CA ALA A 238 0.89 6.22 -10.64
C ALA A 238 0.71 5.34 -11.90
N LEU A 239 1.81 4.91 -12.53
CA LEU A 239 1.78 4.04 -13.71
C LEU A 239 1.36 2.60 -13.39
N PHE A 240 1.62 2.09 -12.18
CA PHE A 240 1.20 0.76 -11.77
C PHE A 240 -0.30 0.66 -11.44
N LEU A 241 -0.94 1.78 -11.07
CA LEU A 241 -2.33 1.80 -10.60
C LEU A 241 -3.35 1.22 -11.63
N PRO A 242 -3.30 1.57 -12.93
CA PRO A 242 -4.22 1.00 -13.93
C PRO A 242 -4.01 -0.49 -14.16
N VAL A 243 -2.76 -0.97 -14.06
CA VAL A 243 -2.44 -2.39 -14.29
C VAL A 243 -3.00 -3.26 -13.18
N VAL A 244 -2.87 -2.80 -11.93
CA VAL A 244 -3.50 -3.44 -10.78
C VAL A 244 -5.03 -3.46 -10.96
N ALA A 245 -5.64 -2.34 -11.35
CA ALA A 245 -7.08 -2.26 -11.56
C ALA A 245 -7.58 -3.25 -12.64
N LEU A 246 -6.84 -3.42 -13.73
CA LEU A 246 -7.16 -4.36 -14.81
C LEU A 246 -6.94 -5.83 -14.41
N ALA A 247 -5.87 -6.12 -13.66
CA ALA A 247 -5.58 -7.46 -13.18
C ALA A 247 -6.70 -8.02 -12.28
N PHE A 248 -7.38 -7.15 -11.51
CA PHE A 248 -8.52 -7.51 -10.66
C PHE A 248 -9.89 -7.38 -11.36
N GLY A 249 -9.96 -6.81 -12.57
CA GLY A 249 -11.21 -6.56 -13.31
C GLY A 249 -11.70 -7.72 -14.20
N GLY A 250 -10.88 -8.76 -14.41
CA GLY A 250 -11.15 -9.87 -15.32
C GLY A 250 -12.22 -10.85 -14.82
N ARG A 251 -13.50 -10.53 -15.03
CA ARG A 251 -14.63 -11.42 -14.79
C ARG A 251 -14.76 -12.45 -15.91
N ARG A 252 -14.38 -13.70 -15.63
CA ARG A 252 -15.02 -14.96 -16.12
C ARG A 252 -14.36 -16.16 -15.44
N ALA A 253 -15.16 -16.89 -14.66
CA ALA A 253 -14.75 -18.00 -13.82
C ALA A 253 -14.74 -19.36 -14.54
N ASP A 254 -15.01 -19.41 -15.85
CA ASP A 254 -15.24 -20.69 -16.51
C ASP A 254 -13.96 -21.45 -16.91
N ARG A 255 -12.79 -20.79 -16.93
CA ARG A 255 -11.48 -21.45 -17.08
C ARG A 255 -10.38 -20.63 -16.40
N VAL A 256 -10.10 -20.93 -15.13
CA VAL A 256 -9.06 -20.26 -14.31
C VAL A 256 -7.75 -20.06 -15.08
N ARG A 257 -7.27 -21.09 -15.82
CA ARG A 257 -6.06 -21.01 -16.64
C ARG A 257 -6.14 -19.92 -17.74
N ARG A 258 -7.23 -19.84 -18.49
CA ARG A 258 -7.39 -18.83 -19.56
C ARG A 258 -7.48 -17.43 -18.97
N SER A 259 -8.21 -17.24 -17.87
CA SER A 259 -8.31 -15.93 -17.21
C SER A 259 -6.95 -15.45 -16.68
N VAL A 260 -6.11 -16.37 -16.17
CA VAL A 260 -4.73 -16.06 -15.77
C VAL A 260 -3.86 -15.65 -16.96
N TYR A 261 -3.84 -16.43 -18.05
CA TYR A 261 -3.03 -16.09 -19.23
C TYR A 261 -3.50 -14.81 -19.91
N SER A 262 -4.82 -14.59 -20.02
CA SER A 262 -5.37 -13.34 -20.53
C SER A 262 -5.04 -12.16 -19.62
N GLY A 263 -5.10 -12.34 -18.30
CA GLY A 263 -4.70 -11.33 -17.32
C GLY A 263 -3.22 -10.95 -17.45
N ILE A 264 -2.33 -11.93 -17.56
CA ILE A 264 -0.90 -11.71 -17.81
C ILE A 264 -0.68 -11.00 -19.14
N GLY A 265 -1.39 -11.40 -20.21
CA GLY A 265 -1.30 -10.76 -21.52
C GLY A 265 -1.71 -9.29 -21.50
N ILE A 266 -2.87 -8.97 -20.89
CA ILE A 266 -3.36 -7.59 -20.75
C ILE A 266 -2.41 -6.75 -19.89
N ALA A 267 -1.98 -7.29 -18.74
CA ALA A 267 -1.05 -6.59 -17.85
C ALA A 267 0.30 -6.33 -18.52
N SER A 268 0.84 -7.32 -19.25
CA SER A 268 2.11 -7.20 -19.97
C SER A 268 2.01 -6.21 -21.13
N ALA A 269 0.92 -6.25 -21.91
CA ALA A 269 0.68 -5.31 -23.00
C ALA A 269 0.55 -3.86 -22.47
N MET A 270 -0.20 -3.68 -21.39
CA MET A 270 -0.32 -2.36 -20.73
C MET A 270 1.04 -1.88 -20.20
N MET A 271 1.80 -2.76 -19.52
CA MET A 271 3.13 -2.43 -19.04
C MET A 271 4.10 -2.08 -20.17
N LEU A 272 3.98 -2.73 -21.33
CA LEU A 272 4.79 -2.43 -22.51
C LEU A 272 4.44 -1.06 -23.09
N ILE A 273 3.15 -0.71 -23.17
CA ILE A 273 2.72 0.64 -23.59
C ILE A 273 3.26 1.70 -22.63
N LEU A 274 3.13 1.48 -21.32
CA LEU A 274 3.63 2.42 -20.30
C LEU A 274 5.16 2.52 -20.34
N ALA A 275 5.87 1.41 -20.55
CA ALA A 275 7.33 1.41 -20.69
C ALA A 275 7.77 2.25 -21.88
N SER A 276 7.10 2.12 -23.03
CA SER A 276 7.36 2.92 -24.23
C SER A 276 7.15 4.42 -23.99
N ILE A 277 6.05 4.80 -23.33
CA ILE A 277 5.77 6.22 -22.99
C ILE A 277 6.88 6.79 -22.09
N VAL A 278 7.27 6.04 -21.04
CA VAL A 278 8.33 6.45 -20.12
C VAL A 278 9.67 6.55 -20.82
N TRP A 279 9.96 5.64 -21.75
CA TRP A 279 11.24 5.65 -22.47
C TRP A 279 11.34 6.82 -23.46
N LEU A 280 10.23 7.17 -24.13
CA LEU A 280 10.14 8.28 -25.08
C LEU A 280 10.16 9.65 -24.39
N THR A 281 9.52 9.80 -23.22
CA THR A 281 9.28 11.11 -22.58
C THR A 281 9.57 11.16 -21.07
N PRO A 282 10.71 10.63 -20.56
CA PRO A 282 10.98 10.56 -19.12
C PRO A 282 11.14 11.94 -18.48
N ALA A 283 11.80 12.87 -19.16
CA ALA A 283 12.01 14.23 -18.66
C ALA A 283 10.70 15.02 -18.54
N ALA A 284 9.73 14.78 -19.42
CA ALA A 284 8.42 15.42 -19.36
C ALA A 284 7.62 14.96 -18.13
N LEU A 285 7.68 13.65 -17.81
CA LEU A 285 7.04 13.08 -16.63
C LEU A 285 7.63 13.64 -15.33
N ILE A 286 8.96 13.77 -15.24
CA ILE A 286 9.62 14.34 -14.05
C ILE A 286 9.38 15.85 -13.94
N ARG A 287 9.34 16.57 -15.07
CA ARG A 287 9.07 18.03 -15.11
C ARG A 287 7.73 18.43 -14.51
N PHE A 288 6.76 17.51 -14.48
CA PHE A 288 5.48 17.74 -13.81
C PHE A 288 5.62 17.93 -12.29
N PHE A 289 6.67 17.35 -11.69
CA PHE A 289 6.90 17.37 -10.24
C PHE A 289 8.04 18.30 -9.82
N SER A 290 9.05 18.50 -10.67
CA SER A 290 10.20 19.35 -10.33
C SER A 290 10.74 20.09 -11.56
N ARG A 291 11.14 21.35 -11.36
CA ARG A 291 11.81 22.17 -12.38
C ARG A 291 13.34 22.20 -12.22
N ASP A 292 13.89 21.58 -11.17
CA ASP A 292 15.35 21.51 -10.97
C ASP A 292 15.98 20.57 -12.01
N ALA A 293 16.89 21.11 -12.81
CA ALA A 293 17.57 20.39 -13.88
C ALA A 293 18.31 19.13 -13.39
N ARG A 294 18.91 19.17 -12.19
CA ARG A 294 19.60 18.00 -11.61
C ARG A 294 18.63 16.91 -11.20
N VAL A 295 17.50 17.29 -10.61
CA VAL A 295 16.43 16.33 -10.25
C VAL A 295 15.82 15.70 -11.50
N ILE A 296 15.63 16.49 -12.56
CA ILE A 296 15.13 16.00 -13.85
C ILE A 296 16.11 15.00 -14.46
N ALA A 297 17.41 15.30 -14.47
CA ALA A 297 18.43 14.39 -15.00
C ALA A 297 18.44 13.05 -14.25
N PHE A 298 18.57 13.07 -12.92
CA PHE A 298 18.58 11.86 -12.10
C PHE A 298 17.26 11.07 -12.20
N GLY A 299 16.12 11.75 -12.15
CA GLY A 299 14.80 11.10 -12.27
C GLY A 299 14.55 10.50 -13.65
N SER A 300 15.06 11.14 -14.71
CA SER A 300 14.92 10.64 -16.09
C SER A 300 15.77 9.41 -16.33
N ASP A 301 17.03 9.42 -15.86
CA ASP A 301 17.93 8.26 -15.94
C ASP A 301 17.33 7.08 -15.17
N TYR A 302 16.80 7.33 -13.97
CA TYR A 302 16.09 6.32 -13.18
C TYR A 302 14.90 5.72 -13.95
N LEU A 303 14.02 6.56 -14.48
CA LEU A 303 12.81 6.11 -15.19
C LEU A 303 13.14 5.28 -16.43
N LYS A 304 14.15 5.67 -17.22
CA LYS A 304 14.57 4.92 -18.41
C LYS A 304 15.08 3.53 -18.07
N ILE A 305 15.87 3.41 -17.00
CA ILE A 305 16.47 2.13 -16.61
C ILE A 305 15.41 1.20 -16.02
N VAL A 306 14.51 1.75 -15.18
CA VAL A 306 13.48 0.93 -14.55
C VAL A 306 12.33 0.57 -15.50
N SER A 307 12.04 1.40 -16.52
CA SER A 307 10.98 1.10 -17.49
C SER A 307 11.22 -0.19 -18.27
N LEU A 308 12.48 -0.57 -18.50
CA LEU A 308 12.86 -1.85 -19.11
C LEU A 308 12.35 -3.06 -18.31
N ASN A 309 12.11 -2.88 -17.01
CA ASN A 309 11.62 -3.93 -16.11
C ASN A 309 10.11 -3.91 -15.92
N PHE A 310 9.38 -2.96 -16.51
CA PHE A 310 7.93 -2.86 -16.30
C PHE A 310 7.18 -4.10 -16.75
N VAL A 311 7.58 -4.70 -17.88
CA VAL A 311 6.96 -5.94 -18.37
C VAL A 311 7.19 -7.09 -17.39
N ALA A 312 8.44 -7.27 -16.94
CA ALA A 312 8.78 -8.26 -15.92
C ALA A 312 8.02 -8.01 -14.60
N ALA A 313 7.94 -6.75 -14.16
CA ALA A 313 7.19 -6.36 -12.97
C ALA A 313 5.69 -6.67 -13.12
N GLY A 314 5.09 -6.39 -14.28
CA GLY A 314 3.69 -6.74 -14.58
C GLY A 314 3.43 -8.25 -14.47
N ILE A 315 4.32 -9.07 -15.01
CA ILE A 315 4.25 -10.54 -14.88
C ILE A 315 4.36 -10.96 -13.42
N VAL A 316 5.33 -10.41 -12.66
CA VAL A 316 5.52 -10.73 -11.23
C VAL A 316 4.31 -10.32 -10.40
N PHE A 317 3.76 -9.12 -10.59
CA PHE A 317 2.58 -8.65 -9.87
C PHE A 317 1.33 -9.48 -10.17
N THR A 318 1.13 -9.82 -11.45
CA THR A 318 -0.01 -10.66 -11.86
C THR A 318 0.13 -12.07 -11.28
N THR A 319 1.30 -12.68 -11.40
CA THR A 319 1.59 -14.02 -10.86
C THR A 319 1.43 -14.03 -9.34
N SER A 320 1.92 -13.00 -8.65
CA SER A 320 1.78 -12.85 -7.20
C SER A 320 0.32 -12.73 -6.79
N SER A 321 -0.48 -11.98 -7.55
CA SER A 321 -1.92 -11.83 -7.31
C SER A 321 -2.68 -13.15 -7.52
N VAL A 322 -2.26 -13.98 -8.48
CA VAL A 322 -2.82 -15.32 -8.71
C VAL A 322 -2.50 -16.26 -7.55
N PHE A 323 -1.23 -16.30 -7.11
CA PHE A 323 -0.79 -17.09 -5.96
C PHE A 323 -1.52 -16.68 -4.67
N GLN A 324 -1.68 -15.37 -4.46
CA GLN A 324 -2.50 -14.83 -3.37
C GLN A 324 -3.96 -15.29 -3.49
N GLY A 325 -4.57 -15.21 -4.68
CA GLY A 325 -5.95 -15.64 -4.91
C GLY A 325 -6.21 -17.15 -4.68
N ILE A 326 -5.23 -18.02 -4.91
CA ILE A 326 -5.33 -19.46 -4.59
C ILE A 326 -4.99 -19.78 -3.12
N GLY A 327 -4.56 -18.79 -2.35
CA GLY A 327 -4.20 -18.95 -0.94
C GLY A 327 -2.80 -19.48 -0.67
N ASN A 328 -1.93 -19.49 -1.68
CA ASN A 328 -0.52 -19.82 -1.49
C ASN A 328 0.32 -18.54 -1.61
N THR A 329 0.52 -17.84 -0.50
CA THR A 329 1.23 -16.55 -0.46
C THR A 329 2.72 -16.66 -0.18
N TRP A 330 3.24 -17.87 -0.01
CA TRP A 330 4.67 -18.13 0.19
C TRP A 330 5.53 -17.89 -1.07
N PRO A 331 5.16 -18.35 -2.27
CA PRO A 331 5.97 -18.10 -3.47
C PRO A 331 6.17 -16.60 -3.78
N PRO A 332 5.14 -15.73 -3.70
CA PRO A 332 5.34 -14.27 -3.84
C PRO A 332 6.32 -13.71 -2.82
N LEU A 333 6.20 -14.14 -1.54
CA LEU A 333 7.12 -13.71 -0.49
C LEU A 333 8.57 -14.12 -0.79
N PHE A 334 8.81 -15.40 -1.11
CA PHE A 334 10.16 -15.88 -1.44
C PHE A 334 10.73 -15.22 -2.69
N SER A 335 9.90 -14.96 -3.70
CA SER A 335 10.29 -14.19 -4.89
C SER A 335 10.73 -12.77 -4.51
N SER A 336 9.93 -12.08 -3.69
CA SER A 336 10.25 -10.74 -3.19
C SER A 336 11.49 -10.72 -2.29
N MET A 337 11.70 -11.72 -1.43
CA MET A 337 12.92 -11.88 -0.63
C MET A 337 14.15 -12.11 -1.50
N THR A 338 14.06 -13.02 -2.47
CA THR A 338 15.17 -13.35 -3.37
C THR A 338 15.57 -12.12 -4.18
N ARG A 339 14.59 -11.37 -4.71
CA ARG A 339 14.84 -10.09 -5.40
C ARG A 339 15.50 -9.06 -4.48
N LEU A 340 15.05 -8.94 -3.23
CA LEU A 340 15.66 -8.04 -2.26
C LEU A 340 17.11 -8.41 -2.00
N VAL A 341 17.41 -9.69 -1.76
CA VAL A 341 18.77 -10.18 -1.48
C VAL A 341 19.68 -10.01 -2.70
N LEU A 342 19.21 -10.41 -3.89
CA LEU A 342 19.94 -10.26 -5.15
C LEU A 342 20.18 -8.81 -5.55
N PHE A 343 19.34 -7.88 -5.10
CA PHE A 343 19.56 -6.45 -5.29
C PHE A 343 20.46 -5.85 -4.21
N ALA A 344 20.15 -6.10 -2.94
CA ALA A 344 20.79 -5.45 -1.81
C ALA A 344 22.27 -5.85 -1.68
N LEU A 345 22.61 -7.14 -1.84
CA LEU A 345 23.98 -7.60 -1.67
C LEU A 345 24.93 -6.97 -2.71
N PRO A 346 24.66 -7.02 -4.03
CA PRO A 346 25.51 -6.34 -5.00
C PRO A 346 25.49 -4.83 -4.86
N ALA A 347 24.32 -4.22 -4.56
CA ALA A 347 24.22 -2.77 -4.46
C ALA A 347 25.05 -2.20 -3.30
N ILE A 348 25.11 -2.91 -2.16
CA ILE A 348 25.94 -2.52 -1.02
C ILE A 348 27.43 -2.74 -1.32
N LEU A 349 27.78 -3.83 -2.01
CA LEU A 349 29.17 -4.13 -2.37
C LEU A 349 29.72 -3.11 -3.38
N VAL A 350 28.96 -2.80 -4.44
CA VAL A 350 29.34 -1.84 -5.48
C VAL A 350 29.31 -0.40 -4.94
N ALA A 351 28.48 -0.09 -3.95
CA ALA A 351 28.52 1.21 -3.27
C ALA A 351 29.82 1.47 -2.48
N ARG A 352 30.61 0.42 -2.19
CA ARG A 352 31.90 0.53 -1.49
C ARG A 352 33.11 0.67 -2.43
N THR A 353 32.94 0.53 -3.74
CA THR A 353 34.03 0.66 -4.72
C THR A 353 34.26 2.11 -5.19
N SER A 354 35.52 2.50 -5.36
CA SER A 354 35.93 3.82 -5.86
C SER A 354 35.63 3.95 -7.37
N GLY A 355 34.69 4.82 -7.75
CA GLY A 355 34.17 4.98 -9.11
C GLY A 355 32.65 4.78 -9.25
N PHE A 356 31.94 4.69 -8.13
CA PHE A 356 30.51 4.40 -8.10
C PHE A 356 29.65 5.54 -8.67
N GLU A 357 29.12 5.35 -9.88
CA GLU A 357 28.07 6.20 -10.42
C GLU A 357 26.68 5.68 -10.04
N ILE A 358 25.72 6.60 -9.85
CA ILE A 358 24.33 6.27 -9.48
C ILE A 358 23.65 5.31 -10.47
N ARG A 359 24.11 5.30 -11.73
CA ARG A 359 23.61 4.42 -12.79
C ARG A 359 23.79 2.94 -12.47
N HIS A 360 24.85 2.59 -11.74
CA HIS A 360 25.09 1.21 -11.29
C HIS A 360 24.01 0.71 -10.32
N VAL A 361 23.45 1.59 -9.47
CA VAL A 361 22.32 1.26 -8.59
C VAL A 361 21.09 0.90 -9.43
N TRP A 362 20.85 1.67 -10.49
CA TRP A 362 19.70 1.47 -11.37
C TRP A 362 19.83 0.19 -12.19
N TYR A 363 21.01 -0.09 -12.74
CA TYR A 363 21.28 -1.34 -13.45
C TYR A 363 21.13 -2.58 -12.56
N LEU A 364 21.51 -2.48 -11.29
CA LEU A 364 21.31 -3.56 -10.31
C LEU A 364 19.83 -3.77 -9.97
N SER A 365 19.03 -2.69 -9.95
CA SER A 365 17.58 -2.79 -9.68
C SER A 365 16.79 -3.43 -10.82
N GLY A 366 17.37 -3.52 -12.02
CA GLY A 366 16.66 -3.83 -13.25
C GLY A 366 17.37 -4.79 -14.21
N ARG A 367 18.23 -5.66 -13.71
CA ARG A 367 19.34 -6.25 -14.49
C ARG A 367 18.93 -6.86 -15.84
N ILE A 368 19.41 -6.24 -16.93
CA ILE A 368 20.18 -6.92 -17.97
C ILE A 368 21.52 -6.18 -18.05
N PRO A 369 22.68 -6.88 -17.98
CA PRO A 369 23.95 -6.28 -18.33
C PRO A 369 24.04 -6.19 -19.85
N SER A 370 23.99 -4.98 -20.43
CA SER A 370 24.52 -4.78 -21.78
C SER A 370 26.01 -4.45 -21.65
N SER A 371 26.83 -5.42 -22.03
CA SER A 371 28.25 -5.26 -22.31
C SER A 371 28.48 -4.29 -23.48
N SER A 372 29.04 -3.12 -23.19
CA SER A 372 29.71 -2.13 -24.07
C SER A 372 29.48 -0.76 -23.39
N ASP A 373 30.43 -0.07 -22.77
CA ASP A 373 31.78 0.23 -23.26
C ASP A 373 32.73 0.40 -22.06
N VAL A 374 33.79 -0.41 -22.06
CA VAL A 374 35.10 0.02 -21.58
C VAL A 374 35.79 0.56 -22.82
N HIS A 375 35.96 1.86 -22.92
CA HIS A 375 37.11 2.52 -23.54
C HIS A 375 37.24 3.94 -23.00
#